data_AF-A0A496RXN6-F1
#
_entry.id   AF-A0A496RXN6-F1
#
_cell.length_a   1.000
_cell.length_b   1.000
_cell.length_c   1.000
_cell.angle_alpha   90.00
_cell.angle_beta   90.00
_cell.angle_gamma   90.00
#
_symmetry.space_group_name_H-M   'P 1'
#
loop_
_entity.id
_entity.type
_entity.pdbx_description
1 polymer ?
#
loop_
_entity_poly.entity_id
_entity_poly.type
_entity_poly.pdbx_seq_one_letter_code
_entity_poly.pdbx_strand_id
1 'polypeptide(L)' 'MMGKPVIEGTRITVESILEKLAAGESIKQIMEEHPHLSDAKIRAALAFASAALRADVG' A
#
# COMPACT_ATOMS: atom_id res chain seq x y z
N MET A 1 -16.19 -6.14 11.40
CA MET A 1 -15.36 -5.17 10.64
C MET A 1 -13.90 -5.51 10.90
N MET A 2 -13.32 -6.41 10.12
CA MET A 2 -11.85 -6.60 10.15
C MET A 2 -11.24 -5.31 9.59
N GLY A 3 -10.37 -4.67 10.36
CA GLY A 3 -9.71 -3.44 9.93
C GLY A 3 -8.85 -3.72 8.70
N LYS A 4 -8.97 -2.88 7.66
CA LYS A 4 -8.08 -2.97 6.50
C LYS A 4 -6.63 -2.75 6.98
N PRO A 5 -5.63 -3.49 6.47
CA PRO A 5 -4.23 -3.26 6.79
C PRO A 5 -3.84 -1.81 6.48
N VAL A 6 -3.15 -1.16 7.42
CA VAL A 6 -2.68 0.23 7.29
C VAL A 6 -1.17 0.29 7.32
N ILE A 7 -0.61 1.30 6.66
CA ILE A 7 0.82 1.59 6.72
C ILE A 7 1.16 2.13 8.10
N GLU A 8 2.21 1.58 8.71
CA GLU A 8 2.68 1.95 10.04
C GLU A 8 2.88 3.47 10.19
N GLY A 9 2.33 4.01 11.28
CA GLY A 9 2.37 5.44 11.59
C GLY A 9 1.47 6.30 10.71
N THR A 10 0.54 5.70 9.96
CA THR A 10 -0.41 6.42 9.10
C THR A 10 -1.82 5.85 9.24
N ARG A 11 -2.80 6.53 8.62
CA ARG A 11 -4.15 5.99 8.40
C ARG A 11 -4.37 5.51 6.96
N ILE A 12 -3.31 5.44 6.17
CA ILE A 12 -3.35 5.06 4.75
C ILE A 12 -3.43 3.53 4.69
N THR A 13 -4.44 3.01 4.00
CA THR A 13 -4.61 1.57 3.82
C THR A 13 -3.67 1.04 2.75
N VAL A 14 -3.29 -0.23 2.86
CA VAL A 14 -2.57 -0.94 1.79
C VAL A 14 -3.38 -0.89 0.50
N GLU A 15 -4.69 -1.09 0.58
CA GLU A 15 -5.62 -1.01 -0.54
C GLU A 15 -5.56 0.34 -1.26
N SER A 16 -5.57 1.47 -0.54
CA SER A 16 -5.50 2.80 -1.15
C SER A 16 -4.22 2.99 -1.96
N ILE A 17 -3.08 2.46 -1.49
CA ILE A 17 -1.82 2.48 -2.26
C ILE A 17 -1.95 1.65 -3.53
N LEU A 18 -2.57 0.48 -3.47
CA LEU A 18 -2.78 -0.38 -4.64
C LEU A 18 -3.73 0.26 -5.66
N GLU A 19 -4.81 0.90 -5.21
CA GLU A 19 -5.75 1.62 -6.07
C GLU A 19 -5.06 2.75 -6.84
N LYS A 20 -4.21 3.53 -6.17
CA LYS A 20 -3.42 4.60 -6.80
C LYS A 20 -2.46 4.08 -7.85
N LEU A 21 -1.72 3.03 -7.51
CA LEU A 21 -0.81 2.36 -8.45
C LEU A 21 -1.58 1.77 -9.65
N ALA A 22 -2.75 1.18 -9.41
CA ALA A 22 -3.61 0.65 -10.47
C ALA A 22 -4.20 1.75 -11.36
N ALA A 23 -4.44 2.94 -10.82
CA ALA A 23 -4.83 4.13 -11.57
C ALA A 23 -3.68 4.75 -12.39
N GLY A 24 -2.46 4.21 -12.28
CA GLY A 24 -1.29 4.66 -13.04
C GLY A 24 -0.46 5.73 -12.34
N GLU A 25 -0.74 6.04 -11.06
CA GLU A 25 0.12 6.93 -10.29
C GLU A 25 1.50 6.30 -10.07
N SER A 26 2.56 7.08 -10.26
CA SER A 26 3.92 6.66 -9.90
C SER A 26 4.12 6.70 -8.38
N ILE A 27 5.05 5.89 -7.87
CA ILE A 27 5.49 5.92 -6.45
C ILE A 27 5.86 7.35 -6.03
N LYS A 28 6.49 8.13 -6.93
CA LYS A 28 6.86 9.52 -6.66
C LYS A 28 5.63 10.41 -6.41
N GLN A 29 4.62 10.32 -7.28
CA GLN A 29 3.37 11.08 -7.11
C GLN A 29 2.65 10.72 -5.81
N ILE A 30 2.60 9.42 -5.49
CA ILE A 30 1.98 8.95 -4.24
C ILE A 30 2.71 9.52 -3.01
N MET A 31 4.04 9.61 -3.02
CA MET A 31 4.80 10.23 -1.93
C MET A 31 4.63 11.75 -1.86
N GLU A 32 4.47 12.42 -3.01
CA GLU A 32 4.19 13.86 -3.07
C GLU A 32 2.82 14.20 -2.45
N GLU A 33 1.81 13.36 -2.69
CA GLU A 33 0.47 13.49 -2.10
C GLU A 33 0.41 13.06 -0.63
N HIS A 34 1.31 12.19 -0.21
CA HIS A 34 1.35 11.62 1.13
C HIS A 34 2.76 11.73 1.73
N PRO A 35 3.16 12.90 2.29
CA PRO A 35 4.52 13.14 2.79
C PRO A 35 5.00 12.21 3.91
N HIS A 36 4.08 11.44 4.52
CA HIS A 36 4.39 10.44 5.55
C HIS A 36 4.72 9.05 4.98
N LEU A 37 4.57 8.87 3.66
CA LEU A 37 4.98 7.69 2.93
C LEU A 37 6.42 7.84 2.45
N SER A 38 7.14 6.73 2.51
CA SER A 38 8.44 6.55 1.88
C SER A 38 8.35 5.42 0.85
N ASP A 39 9.31 5.36 -0.07
CA ASP A 39 9.42 4.25 -1.03
C ASP A 39 9.44 2.89 -0.30
N ALA A 40 10.13 2.79 0.84
CA ALA A 40 10.14 1.58 1.66
C ALA A 40 8.74 1.20 2.19
N LYS A 41 7.94 2.18 2.63
CA LYS A 41 6.56 1.95 3.09
C LYS A 41 5.65 1.49 1.95
N ILE A 42 5.79 2.07 0.76
CA ILE A 42 5.03 1.67 -0.43
C ILE A 42 5.42 0.24 -0.86
N ARG A 43 6.73 -0.09 -0.85
CA ARG A 43 7.19 -1.45 -1.13
C ARG A 43 6.71 -2.47 -0.09
N ALA A 44 6.62 -2.08 1.18
CA ALA A 44 6.06 -2.94 2.22
C ALA A 44 4.57 -3.25 1.96
N ALA A 45 3.80 -2.26 1.47
CA ALA A 45 2.41 -2.45 1.05
C ALA A 45 2.30 -3.49 -0.09
N LEU A 46 3.17 -3.39 -1.11
CA LEU A 46 3.23 -4.34 -2.22
C LEU A 46 3.63 -5.74 -1.76
N ALA A 47 4.63 -5.86 -0.88
CA ALA A 47 5.06 -7.13 -0.33
C ALA A 47 3.94 -7.81 0.48
N PHE A 48 3.25 -7.04 1.31
CA PHE A 48 2.08 -7.50 2.06
C PHE A 48 0.99 -8.02 1.11
N ALA A 49 0.62 -7.25 0.08
CA ALA A 49 -0.39 -7.66 -0.89
C ALA A 49 0.00 -8.95 -1.63
N SER A 50 1.27 -9.06 -2.03
CA SER A 50 1.79 -10.26 -2.68
C SER A 50 1.76 -11.50 -1.77
N ALA A 51 2.07 -11.33 -0.48
CA ALA A 51 1.98 -12.40 0.52
C ALA A 51 0.53 -12.80 0.81
N ALA A 52 -0.38 -11.83 0.91
CA ALA A 52 -1.81 -12.08 1.13
C ALA A 52 -2.42 -12.89 -0.03
N LEU A 53 -2.10 -12.53 -1.28
CA LEU A 53 -2.50 -13.31 -2.45
C LEU A 53 -1.95 -14.74 -2.37
N ARG A 54 -0.67 -14.93 -2.06
CA ARG A 54 -0.09 -16.28 -1.91
C ARG A 54 -0.78 -17.14 -0.84
N ALA A 55 -1.24 -16.53 0.25
CA ALA A 55 -1.95 -17.24 1.30
C ALA A 55 -3.39 -17.62 0.92
N ASP A 56 -4.02 -16.88 0.00
CA ASP A 56 -5.40 -17.11 -0.46
C ASP A 56 -5.47 -18.11 -1.62
N VAL A 57 -4.40 -18.23 -2.42
CA VAL A 57 -4.29 -19.24 -3.50
C VAL A 57 -3.61 -20.55 -3.03
N GLY A 58 -3.51 -20.76 -1.71
CA GLY A 58 -2.86 -21.91 -1.07
C GLY A 58 -3.82 -22.98 -0.57
#